data_AF-A0A7Y0XBH3-F1
#
_entry.id   AF-A0A7Y0XBH3-F1
#
_cell.length_a   1.000
_cell.length_b   1.000
_cell.length_c   1.000
_cell.angle_alpha   90.00
_cell.angle_beta   90.00
_cell.angle_gamma   90.00
#
_symmetry.space_group_name_H-M   'P 1'
#
loop_
_entity.id
_entity.type
_entity.pdbx_description
1 polymer ?
#
loop_
_entity_poly.entity_id
_entity_poly.type
_entity_poly.pdbx_seq_one_letter_code
_entity_poly.pdbx_strand_id
1 'polypeptide(L)' 'MLTLNYYVEISATPQRVWEVLTDVELYKRWAQAFSPQSQFEGAWEEGGGITFF' A
#
# COMPACT_ATOMS: atom_id res chain seq x y z
N MET A 1 -2.74 -25.81 6.10
CA MET A 1 -2.26 -24.43 6.29
C MET A 1 -3.49 -23.55 6.44
N LEU A 2 -3.54 -22.67 7.44
CA LEU A 2 -4.70 -21.79 7.63
C LEU A 2 -4.53 -20.56 6.72
N THR A 3 -5.49 -20.31 5.83
CA THR A 3 -5.52 -19.11 4.98
C THR A 3 -6.51 -18.11 5.55
N LEU A 4 -6.02 -16.91 5.88
CA LEU A 4 -6.85 -15.81 6.34
C LEU A 4 -7.24 -14.95 5.14
N ASN A 5 -8.53 -14.65 4.99
CA ASN A 5 -9.05 -13.78 3.94
C ASN A 5 -9.68 -12.56 4.61
N TYR A 6 -9.28 -11.37 4.19
CA TYR A 6 -9.77 -10.10 4.69
C TYR A 6 -10.37 -9.28 3.54
N TYR A 7 -11.45 -8.57 3.82
CA TYR A 7 -12.16 -7.75 2.84
C TYR A 7 -12.70 -6.48 3.51
N VAL A 8 -12.68 -5.38 2.75
CA VAL A 8 -13.30 -4.11 3.12
C VAL A 8 -13.87 -3.44 1.88
N GLU A 9 -15.07 -2.89 1.98
CA GLU A 9 -15.66 -2.03 0.94
C GLU A 9 -15.17 -0.60 1.11
N ILE A 10 -14.63 -0.02 0.04
CA ILE A 10 -14.18 1.36 0.01
C ILE A 10 -15.02 2.12 -1.02
N SER A 11 -15.68 3.19 -0.59
CA SER A 11 -16.45 4.07 -1.49
C SER A 11 -15.50 5.03 -2.23
N ALA A 12 -14.74 4.49 -3.17
CA ALA A 12 -13.82 5.23 -4.02
C ALA A 12 -13.65 4.51 -5.38
N THR A 13 -13.16 5.23 -6.38
CA THR A 13 -12.81 4.61 -7.67
C THR A 13 -11.59 3.69 -7.52
N PRO A 14 -11.46 2.64 -8.34
CA PRO A 14 -10.28 1.78 -8.33
C PRO A 14 -8.97 2.56 -8.51
N GLN A 15 -8.97 3.59 -9.36
CA GLN A 15 -7.81 4.45 -9.60
C GLN A 15 -7.39 5.20 -8.33
N ARG A 16 -8.36 5.71 -7.55
CA ARG A 16 -8.06 6.39 -6.28
C ARG A 16 -7.54 5.43 -5.23
N VAL A 17 -8.08 4.20 -5.18
CA VAL A 17 -7.58 3.16 -4.27
C VAL A 17 -6.14 2.81 -4.61
N TRP A 18 -5.83 2.59 -5.89
CA TRP A 18 -4.48 2.33 -6.36
C TRP A 18 -3.52 3.44 -5.98
N GLU A 19 -3.86 4.69 -6.30
CA GLU A 19 -3.06 5.87 -5.95
C GLU A 19 -2.74 5.93 -4.44
N VAL A 20 -3.74 5.73 -3.58
CA VAL A 20 -3.54 5.75 -2.12
C VAL A 20 -2.61 4.62 -1.65
N LEU A 21 -2.67 3.46 -2.28
CA LEU A 21 -1.83 2.31 -1.93
C LEU A 21 -0.37 2.48 -2.41
N THR A 22 -0.16 3.12 -3.57
CA THR A 22 1.14 3.11 -4.25
C THR A 22 1.86 4.45 -4.29
N ASP A 23 1.20 5.56 -3.97
CA ASP A 23 1.87 6.86 -3.81
C ASP A 23 2.66 6.88 -2.49
N VAL A 24 3.89 7.38 -2.54
CA VAL A 24 4.82 7.33 -1.39
C VAL A 24 4.35 8.18 -0.21
N GLU A 25 3.71 9.32 -0.46
CA GLU A 25 3.23 10.21 0.60
C GLU A 25 1.91 9.71 1.20
N LEU A 26 1.06 9.07 0.40
CA LEU A 26 -0.15 8.43 0.88
C LEU A 26 0.15 7.13 1.63
N TYR A 27 1.13 6.34 1.17
CA TYR A 27 1.65 5.16 1.87
C TYR A 27 2.05 5.47 3.31
N LYS A 28 2.90 6.49 3.50
CA LYS A 28 3.37 6.90 4.83
C LYS A 28 2.22 7.19 5.80
N ARG A 29 1.05 7.65 5.30
CA ARG A 29 -0.11 7.94 6.14
C ARG A 29 -0.84 6.69 6.58
N TRP A 30 -1.13 5.76 5.67
CA TRP A 30 -1.88 4.55 6.05
C TRP A 30 -0.99 3.51 6.73
N ALA A 31 0.32 3.48 6.43
CA ALA A 31 1.29 2.60 7.09
C ALA A 31 1.45 2.92 8.58
N GLN A 32 1.18 4.15 9.01
CA GLN A 32 1.29 4.57 10.41
C GLN A 32 0.52 3.70 11.40
N ALA A 33 -0.58 3.07 10.96
CA ALA A 33 -1.38 2.20 11.80
C ALA A 33 -0.63 0.95 12.30
N PHE A 34 0.40 0.50 11.58
CA PHE A 34 1.17 -0.71 11.94
C PHE A 34 2.69 -0.53 11.86
N SER A 35 3.19 0.51 11.20
CA SER A 35 4.62 0.83 11.09
C SER A 35 4.84 2.34 10.95
N PRO A 36 4.93 3.09 12.07
CA PRO A 36 4.88 4.57 12.08
C PRO A 36 5.95 5.30 11.28
N GLN A 37 7.11 4.68 11.05
CA GLN A 37 8.23 5.27 10.32
C GLN A 37 8.41 4.67 8.92
N SER A 38 7.55 3.73 8.52
CA SER A 38 7.75 3.02 7.26
C SER A 38 7.56 3.92 6.04
N GLN A 39 8.44 3.72 5.07
CA GLN A 39 8.36 4.23 3.72
C GLN A 39 8.82 3.16 2.72
N PHE A 40 8.77 3.49 1.44
CA PHE A 40 9.34 2.64 0.40
C PHE A 40 10.09 3.47 -0.64
N GLU A 41 11.00 2.81 -1.34
CA GLU A 41 11.71 3.31 -2.53
C GLU A 41 11.53 2.29 -3.66
N GLY A 42 11.36 2.77 -4.89
CA GLY A 42 11.12 1.94 -6.07
C GLY A 42 9.80 2.28 -6.79
N ALA A 43 9.42 1.44 -7.74
CA ALA A 43 8.24 1.64 -8.59
C ALA A 43 7.29 0.45 -8.54
N TRP A 44 5.99 0.76 -8.45
CA TRP A 44 4.90 -0.22 -8.52
C TRP A 44 4.58 -0.59 -9.97
N GLU A 45 5.53 -1.25 -10.62
CA GLU A 45 5.43 -1.71 -12.00
C GLU A 45 5.85 -3.17 -12.14
N GLU A 46 5.33 -3.84 -13.17
CA GLU A 46 5.63 -5.25 -13.41
C GLU A 46 7.13 -5.46 -13.67
N GLY A 47 7.75 -6.38 -12.93
CA GLY A 47 9.20 -6.61 -12.97
C GLY A 47 10.05 -5.58 -12.23
N GLY A 48 9.42 -4.52 -11.68
CA GLY A 48 10.09 -3.52 -10.85
C GLY A 48 10.45 -4.02 -9.45
N GLY A 49 11.43 -3.37 -8.83
CA GLY A 49 11.83 -3.60 -7.44
C GLY A 49 11.29 -2.53 -6.51
N ILE A 50 10.87 -2.94 -5.30
CA ILE A 50 10.46 -2.04 -4.22
C ILE A 50 11.17 -2.47 -2.93
N THR A 51 11.74 -1.51 -2.23
CA THR A 51 12.35 -1.68 -0.91
C THR A 51 11.55 -0.92 0.14
N PHE A 52 11.15 -1.59 1.21
CA PHE A 52 10.46 -0.98 2.36
C PHE A 52 11.42 -0.83 3.53
N PHE A 53 11.41 0.32 4.21
CA PHE A 53 12.29 0.63 5.35
C PHE A 53 11.66 1.63 6.31
#